data_AF-A0A432CHN7-F1
#
_entry.id   AF-A0A432CHN7-F1
#
_cell.length_a   1.000
_cell.length_b   1.000
_cell.length_c   1.000
_cell.angle_alpha   90.00
_cell.angle_beta   90.00
_cell.angle_gamma   90.00
#
_symmetry.space_group_name_H-M   'P 1'
#
loop_
_entity.id
_entity.type
_entity.pdbx_description
1 polymer ?
#
loop_
_entity_poly.entity_id
_entity_poly.type
_entity_poly.pdbx_seq_one_letter_code
_entity_poly.pdbx_strand_id
1 'polypeptide(L)'
;MKKILSIAFLLLFSFLLFYGNLPVINYGFTGFAFILLLLLVIGILFSVGLTISQQTKQVKIVSKPNKILFVLVGLLLAYCVALPFITSLKMFRSDSYQKLIGEVKNGQKITNHIAPISIDKIRVVDEELAHLLGEKILGSQPALGSQVELGDFCIQKVNNNLYWVAPLLHSGFLKWFNNQEGTAGYVMVSATNERDVKLVQSVGGKNIKIKYQQGAYFQSDIHRHVYFNGNATVGLADFSFEIDDAGNPFWIVTKYVKKIGFSGKEATGVIVVDAQSGVINEYSIAKTPKWVDRIQPLDFIENQLNDWGEYVHGYWNFSNQDKLQITEGMTLVYGKDNKSYWYTGLTSVGKEESAVGFVLVDTRTKETTFYKQSGATEYAAQSSAQGKVQEKGYKASLPIPYNINNIPTYAMTLKDNGGLVKMFAMVAISDYTIVGVGNTMRETLTSFKNVYNMSDNKINPNSVSNKKSVKSVVTRIQNDVKNGNSFYYFKVKDYPNIFVGSSQISNQLPVTIVGDSVKISFDVDMEEVIDVSSFENINLEASMKSK
;
A
#
# COMPACT_ATOMS: atom_id res chain seq x y z
N MET A 1 -23.84 35.64 39.41
CA MET A 1 -22.48 35.06 39.35
C MET A 1 -22.47 33.58 38.96
N LYS A 2 -23.08 32.66 39.72
CA LYS A 2 -23.06 31.20 39.40
C LYS A 2 -23.55 30.86 37.98
N LYS A 3 -24.68 31.42 37.53
CA LYS A 3 -25.21 31.19 36.16
C LYS A 3 -24.27 31.69 35.04
N ILE A 4 -23.63 32.84 35.24
CA ILE A 4 -22.69 33.42 34.28
C ILE A 4 -21.44 32.54 34.16
N LEU A 5 -20.93 32.05 35.30
CA LEU A 5 -19.80 31.12 35.34
C LEU A 5 -20.12 29.80 34.62
N SER A 6 -21.32 29.23 34.84
CA SER A 6 -21.77 28.01 34.15
C SER A 6 -21.90 28.20 32.63
N ILE A 7 -22.41 29.36 32.18
CA ILE A 7 -22.50 29.67 30.75
C ILE A 7 -21.10 29.84 30.14
N ALA A 8 -20.21 30.57 30.81
CA ALA A 8 -18.83 30.74 30.36
C ALA A 8 -18.09 29.39 30.26
N PHE A 9 -18.29 28.50 31.25
CA PHE A 9 -17.75 27.14 31.21
C PHE A 9 -18.31 26.35 30.02
N LEU A 10 -19.63 26.37 29.79
CA LEU A 10 -20.24 25.67 28.65
C LEU A 10 -19.72 26.18 27.30
N LEU A 11 -19.54 27.49 27.15
CA LEU A 11 -18.98 28.08 25.92
C LEU A 11 -17.52 27.65 25.71
N LEU A 12 -16.70 27.75 26.76
CA LEU A 12 -15.30 27.31 26.71
C LEU A 12 -15.20 25.82 26.40
N PHE A 13 -16.00 25.00 27.08
CA PHE A 13 -16.00 23.56 26.91
C PHE A 13 -16.52 23.14 25.53
N SER A 14 -17.56 23.81 25.02
CA SER A 14 -18.04 23.65 23.64
C SER A 14 -16.93 23.96 22.63
N PHE A 15 -16.25 25.10 22.80
CA PHE A 15 -15.11 25.47 21.97
C PHE A 15 -14.01 24.41 22.00
N LEU A 16 -13.62 23.94 23.19
CA LEU A 16 -12.58 22.91 23.32
C LEU A 16 -12.98 21.58 22.67
N LEU A 17 -14.22 21.14 22.85
CA LEU A 17 -14.72 19.91 22.21
C LEU A 17 -14.73 20.04 20.70
N PHE A 18 -15.24 21.16 20.18
CA PHE A 18 -15.32 21.39 18.74
C PHE A 18 -13.94 21.51 18.10
N TYR A 19 -13.04 22.28 18.73
CA TYR A 19 -11.68 22.50 18.27
C TYR A 19 -10.78 21.26 18.38
N GLY A 20 -11.03 20.41 19.38
CA GLY A 20 -10.28 19.16 19.59
C GLY A 20 -10.74 18.01 18.70
N ASN A 21 -12.05 17.86 18.47
CA ASN A 21 -12.62 16.69 17.78
C ASN A 21 -12.91 16.92 16.29
N LEU A 22 -12.98 18.18 15.83
CA LEU A 22 -13.23 18.53 14.42
C LEU A 22 -14.44 17.76 13.83
N PRO A 23 -15.63 17.83 14.46
CA PRO A 23 -16.75 17.02 14.04
C PRO A 23 -17.25 17.40 12.65
N VAL A 24 -17.52 16.43 11.79
CA VAL A 24 -18.15 16.72 10.50
C VAL A 24 -19.59 17.23 10.72
N ILE A 25 -19.89 18.42 10.21
CA ILE A 25 -21.17 19.10 10.34
C ILE A 25 -22.07 18.77 9.14
N ASN A 26 -22.45 17.50 9.04
CA ASN A 26 -23.31 17.03 7.97
C ASN A 26 -24.17 15.84 8.42
N TYR A 27 -25.30 15.64 7.76
CA TYR A 27 -26.14 14.47 7.95
C TYR A 27 -25.36 13.17 7.66
N GLY A 28 -25.63 12.10 8.41
CA GLY A 28 -24.89 10.84 8.32
C GLY A 28 -23.61 10.79 9.19
N PHE A 29 -23.24 11.91 9.81
CA PHE A 29 -22.19 11.97 10.82
C PHE A 29 -22.79 12.24 12.20
N THR A 30 -22.27 11.55 13.22
CA THR A 30 -22.77 11.64 14.61
C THR A 30 -21.90 12.52 15.50
N GLY A 31 -20.66 12.85 15.10
CA GLY A 31 -19.72 13.58 15.94
C GLY A 31 -20.26 14.91 16.46
N PHE A 32 -20.84 15.73 15.58
CA PHE A 32 -21.40 17.02 15.99
C PHE A 32 -22.61 16.86 16.94
N ALA A 33 -23.53 15.95 16.61
CA ALA A 33 -24.68 15.63 17.45
C ALA A 33 -24.28 15.08 18.82
N PHE A 34 -23.19 14.30 18.89
CA PHE A 34 -22.64 13.78 20.14
C PHE A 34 -22.06 14.89 21.02
N ILE A 35 -21.36 15.86 20.44
CA ILE A 35 -20.90 17.04 21.19
C ILE A 35 -22.08 17.83 21.74
N LEU A 36 -23.13 18.07 20.93
CA LEU A 36 -24.36 18.73 21.40
C LEU A 36 -25.04 17.95 22.53
N LEU A 37 -25.09 16.62 22.43
CA LEU A 37 -25.65 15.75 23.46
C LEU A 37 -24.89 15.92 24.79
N LEU A 38 -23.55 15.90 24.73
CA LEU A 38 -22.69 16.05 25.90
C LEU A 38 -22.88 17.45 26.53
N LEU A 39 -22.91 18.51 25.73
CA LEU A 39 -23.19 19.87 26.20
C LEU A 39 -24.56 20.01 26.85
N LEU A 40 -25.60 19.37 26.30
CA LEU A 40 -26.94 19.35 26.90
C LEU A 40 -26.96 18.61 28.23
N VAL A 41 -26.28 17.46 28.34
CA VAL A 41 -26.18 16.72 29.60
C VAL A 41 -25.50 17.57 30.68
N ILE A 42 -24.38 18.22 30.37
CA ILE A 42 -23.70 19.14 31.30
C ILE A 42 -24.61 20.33 31.64
N GLY A 43 -25.30 20.89 30.65
CA GLY A 43 -26.25 21.99 30.86
C GLY A 43 -27.40 21.61 31.80
N ILE A 44 -27.93 20.39 31.67
CA ILE A 44 -28.92 19.84 32.59
C ILE A 44 -28.34 19.76 34.00
N LEU A 45 -27.14 19.20 34.17
CA LEU A 45 -26.48 19.09 35.47
C LEU A 45 -26.30 20.45 36.16
N PHE A 46 -25.90 21.49 35.43
CA PHE A 46 -25.80 22.85 35.99
C PHE A 46 -27.15 23.52 36.28
N SER A 47 -28.21 23.09 35.61
CA SER A 47 -29.58 23.59 35.88
C SER A 47 -30.23 22.96 37.11
N VAL A 48 -29.70 21.82 37.59
CA VAL A 48 -30.15 21.18 38.84
C VAL A 48 -29.53 21.92 40.03
N GLY A 49 -30.33 22.76 40.69
CA GLY A 49 -29.93 23.37 41.96
C GLY A 49 -30.13 22.40 43.11
N LEU A 50 -29.04 21.89 43.70
CA LEU A 50 -29.05 21.09 44.91
C LEU A 50 -28.78 22.00 46.12
N THR A 51 -29.62 21.92 47.15
CA THR A 51 -29.32 22.52 48.47
C THR A 51 -29.36 21.45 49.54
N ILE A 52 -28.49 21.58 50.55
CA ILE A 52 -28.45 20.68 51.69
C ILE A 52 -29.31 21.30 52.78
N SER A 53 -30.36 20.59 53.20
CA SER A 53 -31.22 20.99 54.32
C SER A 53 -30.41 21.01 55.62
N GLN A 54 -30.24 22.17 56.24
CA GLN A 54 -29.43 22.33 57.46
C GLN A 54 -30.00 21.57 58.68
N GLN A 55 -31.30 21.23 58.69
CA GLN A 55 -31.94 20.51 59.81
C GLN A 55 -31.94 18.97 59.66
N THR A 56 -31.85 18.44 58.44
CA THR A 56 -31.99 16.98 58.19
C THR A 56 -30.81 16.36 57.45
N LYS A 57 -29.79 17.16 57.07
CA LYS A 57 -28.67 16.76 56.18
C LYS A 57 -29.09 16.09 54.86
N GLN A 58 -30.35 16.23 54.45
CA GLN A 58 -30.85 15.68 53.19
C GLN A 58 -30.67 16.66 52.02
N VAL A 59 -30.25 16.14 50.88
CA VAL A 59 -30.13 16.89 49.62
C VAL A 59 -31.54 17.14 49.06
N LYS A 60 -31.96 18.40 48.97
CA LYS A 60 -33.21 18.82 48.34
C LYS A 60 -32.92 19.44 46.97
N ILE A 61 -33.66 19.02 45.96
CA ILE A 61 -33.63 19.61 44.61
C ILE A 61 -34.51 20.86 44.64
N VAL A 62 -33.90 22.03 44.46
CA VAL A 62 -34.54 23.35 44.54
C VAL A 62 -34.93 23.89 43.18
N SER A 63 -34.25 23.48 42.11
CA SER A 63 -34.62 23.82 40.74
C SER A 63 -34.56 22.59 39.85
N LYS A 64 -35.61 22.42 39.05
CA LYS A 64 -35.71 21.32 38.08
C LYS A 64 -35.28 21.82 36.69
N PRO A 65 -34.61 20.99 35.88
CA PRO A 65 -34.30 21.33 34.50
C PRO A 65 -35.58 21.55 33.68
N ASN A 66 -35.49 22.36 32.63
CA ASN A 66 -36.59 22.50 31.68
C ASN A 66 -36.84 21.16 30.97
N LYS A 67 -38.11 20.71 30.92
CA LYS A 67 -38.51 19.45 30.24
C LYS A 67 -38.07 19.41 28.78
N ILE A 68 -37.95 20.57 28.12
CA ILE A 68 -37.50 20.66 26.73
C ILE A 68 -36.08 20.13 26.52
N LEU A 69 -35.19 20.27 27.53
CA LEU A 69 -33.81 19.78 27.44
C LEU A 69 -33.77 18.25 27.38
N PHE A 70 -34.66 17.57 28.11
CA PHE A 70 -34.77 16.11 28.07
C PHE A 70 -35.34 15.62 26.73
N VAL A 71 -36.26 16.38 26.11
CA VAL A 71 -36.75 16.08 24.75
C VAL A 71 -35.62 16.20 23.73
N LEU A 72 -34.82 17.27 23.80
CA LEU A 72 -33.66 17.47 22.93
C LEU A 72 -32.61 16.36 23.09
N VAL A 73 -32.33 15.94 24.34
CA VAL A 73 -31.47 14.78 24.62
C VAL A 73 -32.03 13.51 23.98
N GLY A 74 -33.34 13.27 24.12
CA GLY A 74 -34.00 12.14 23.48
C GLY A 74 -33.87 12.14 21.95
N LEU A 75 -34.03 13.31 21.33
CA LEU A 75 -33.87 13.47 19.88
C LEU A 75 -32.42 13.24 19.42
N LEU A 76 -31.43 13.77 20.14
CA LEU A 76 -30.02 13.54 19.81
C LEU A 76 -29.60 12.09 20.05
N LEU A 77 -30.10 11.43 21.10
CA LEU A 77 -29.89 10.00 21.30
C LEU A 77 -30.52 9.18 20.17
N ALA A 78 -31.73 9.52 19.75
CA ALA A 78 -32.36 8.88 18.59
C ALA A 78 -31.53 9.08 17.32
N TYR A 79 -30.99 10.28 17.09
CA TYR A 79 -30.12 10.56 15.94
C TYR A 79 -28.77 9.84 16.02
N CYS A 80 -28.15 9.75 17.21
CA CYS A 80 -26.82 9.15 17.37
C CYS A 80 -26.84 7.62 17.43
N VAL A 81 -27.97 7.01 17.83
CA VAL A 81 -28.07 5.56 18.08
C VAL A 81 -29.13 4.92 17.20
N ALA A 82 -30.41 5.32 17.37
CA ALA A 82 -31.51 4.64 16.70
C ALA A 82 -31.45 4.80 15.17
N LEU A 83 -31.15 6.01 14.69
CA LEU A 83 -31.13 6.29 13.26
C LEU A 83 -29.99 5.57 12.52
N PRO A 84 -28.72 5.57 12.99
CA PRO A 84 -27.66 4.73 12.44
C PRO A 84 -28.02 3.25 12.44
N PHE A 85 -28.60 2.76 13.54
CA PHE A 85 -29.00 1.35 13.66
C PHE A 85 -30.04 0.98 12.58
N ILE A 86 -31.07 1.78 12.38
CA ILE A 86 -32.12 1.48 11.40
C ILE A 86 -31.63 1.67 9.96
N THR A 87 -30.82 2.70 9.70
CA THR A 87 -30.44 3.10 8.33
C THR A 87 -29.20 2.41 7.80
N SER A 88 -28.32 1.93 8.67
CA SER A 88 -26.96 1.51 8.31
C SER A 88 -26.63 0.07 8.70
N LEU A 89 -27.48 -0.62 9.45
CA LEU A 89 -27.20 -2.00 9.86
C LEU A 89 -27.11 -2.92 8.64
N LYS A 90 -26.02 -3.70 8.57
CA LYS A 90 -25.73 -4.59 7.44
C LYS A 90 -26.84 -5.63 7.21
N MET A 91 -27.55 -6.04 8.25
CA MET A 91 -28.72 -6.93 8.16
C MET A 91 -29.82 -6.39 7.23
N PHE A 92 -30.11 -5.09 7.29
CA PHE A 92 -31.16 -4.46 6.48
C PHE A 92 -30.65 -3.91 5.14
N ARG A 93 -29.33 -3.73 5.00
CA ARG A 93 -28.70 -3.04 3.87
C ARG A 93 -27.61 -3.84 3.15
N SER A 94 -27.56 -5.16 3.35
CA SER A 94 -26.53 -6.04 2.77
C SER A 94 -26.35 -5.83 1.26
N ASP A 95 -27.44 -5.69 0.49
CA ASP A 95 -27.40 -5.37 -0.95
C ASP A 95 -26.67 -4.04 -1.25
N SER A 96 -26.90 -3.00 -0.45
CA SER A 96 -26.24 -1.70 -0.63
C SER A 96 -24.75 -1.75 -0.28
N TYR A 97 -24.39 -2.54 0.74
CA TYR A 97 -22.99 -2.78 1.11
C TYR A 97 -22.27 -3.60 0.05
N GLN A 98 -22.90 -4.65 -0.45
CA GLN A 98 -22.37 -5.50 -1.52
C GLN A 98 -22.04 -4.67 -2.77
N LYS A 99 -22.93 -3.74 -3.14
CA LYS A 99 -22.78 -2.89 -4.34
C LYS A 99 -21.88 -1.67 -4.12
N LEU A 100 -21.37 -1.42 -2.91
CA LEU A 100 -20.64 -0.20 -2.58
C LEU A 100 -19.31 -0.09 -3.33
N ILE A 101 -18.63 -1.22 -3.57
CA ILE A 101 -17.40 -1.28 -4.38
C ILE A 101 -17.64 -0.82 -5.83
N GLY A 102 -18.89 -0.94 -6.31
CA GLY A 102 -19.28 -0.64 -7.70
C GLY A 102 -19.41 -1.90 -8.55
N GLU A 103 -19.45 -1.71 -9.87
CA GLU A 103 -19.47 -2.83 -10.82
C GLU A 103 -18.10 -3.51 -10.86
N VAL A 104 -18.08 -4.83 -10.61
CA VAL A 104 -16.88 -5.66 -10.68
C VAL A 104 -16.81 -6.33 -12.04
N LYS A 105 -15.89 -5.89 -12.88
CA LYS A 105 -15.69 -6.43 -14.24
C LYS A 105 -14.96 -7.78 -14.15
N ASN A 106 -15.30 -8.73 -15.03
CA ASN A 106 -14.54 -9.98 -15.15
C ASN A 106 -13.34 -9.81 -16.09
N GLY A 107 -12.14 -10.00 -15.55
CA GLY A 107 -10.90 -10.06 -16.31
C GLY A 107 -10.54 -11.49 -16.71
N GLN A 108 -9.85 -11.66 -17.85
CA GLN A 108 -9.43 -12.97 -18.34
C GLN A 108 -8.20 -13.53 -17.62
N LYS A 109 -7.08 -12.79 -17.66
CA LYS A 109 -5.82 -13.14 -17.02
C LYS A 109 -5.19 -11.89 -16.42
N ILE A 110 -4.61 -12.01 -15.23
CA ILE A 110 -3.96 -10.88 -14.57
C ILE A 110 -2.78 -10.32 -15.37
N THR A 111 -2.08 -11.19 -16.11
CA THR A 111 -0.97 -10.82 -17.02
C THR A 111 -1.40 -9.98 -18.21
N ASN A 112 -2.70 -9.90 -18.51
CA ASN A 112 -3.22 -8.97 -19.51
C ASN A 112 -3.20 -7.53 -18.97
N HIS A 113 -3.38 -7.35 -17.66
CA HIS A 113 -3.44 -6.03 -17.01
C HIS A 113 -2.07 -5.59 -16.45
N ILE A 114 -1.32 -6.50 -15.82
CA ILE A 114 0.01 -6.21 -15.28
C ILE A 114 1.06 -6.38 -16.39
N ALA A 115 1.88 -5.34 -16.61
CA ALA A 115 2.94 -5.37 -17.61
C ALA A 115 4.02 -6.37 -17.20
N PRO A 116 4.64 -7.09 -18.17
CA PRO A 116 5.92 -7.71 -17.91
C PRO A 116 6.88 -6.68 -17.30
N ILE A 117 7.62 -7.09 -16.27
CA ILE A 117 8.57 -6.21 -15.57
C ILE A 117 9.93 -6.89 -15.50
N SER A 118 10.99 -6.09 -15.59
CA SER A 118 12.36 -6.52 -15.36
C SER A 118 12.66 -6.61 -13.86
N ILE A 119 13.63 -7.45 -13.50
CA ILE A 119 13.93 -7.72 -12.09
C ILE A 119 14.50 -6.50 -11.33
N ASP A 120 15.12 -5.56 -12.03
CA ASP A 120 15.66 -4.32 -11.45
C ASP A 120 14.56 -3.32 -11.06
N LYS A 121 13.33 -3.53 -11.56
CA LYS A 121 12.15 -2.72 -11.23
C LYS A 121 11.24 -3.37 -10.19
N ILE A 122 11.57 -4.59 -9.75
CA ILE A 122 10.85 -5.26 -8.66
C ILE A 122 11.10 -4.49 -7.35
N ARG A 123 10.02 -4.25 -6.62
CA ARG A 123 10.12 -3.66 -5.29
C ARG A 123 10.76 -4.64 -4.31
N VAL A 124 11.80 -4.16 -3.64
CA VAL A 124 12.55 -4.89 -2.61
C VAL A 124 12.56 -4.17 -1.26
N VAL A 125 12.09 -2.92 -1.24
CA VAL A 125 11.92 -2.15 -0.01
C VAL A 125 10.43 -2.04 0.28
N ASP A 126 10.00 -2.60 1.40
CA ASP A 126 8.66 -2.38 1.97
C ASP A 126 8.71 -1.21 2.98
N GLU A 127 7.55 -0.86 3.52
CA GLU A 127 7.38 0.31 4.37
C GLU A 127 8.23 0.24 5.65
N GLU A 128 8.25 -0.93 6.30
CA GLU A 128 9.06 -1.15 7.51
C GLU A 128 10.56 -0.96 7.23
N LEU A 129 11.06 -1.48 6.11
CA LEU A 129 12.46 -1.27 5.73
C LEU A 129 12.73 0.19 5.36
N ALA A 130 11.79 0.86 4.69
CA ALA A 130 11.90 2.29 4.40
C ALA A 130 12.00 3.12 5.70
N HIS A 131 11.23 2.78 6.74
CA HIS A 131 11.35 3.35 8.07
C HIS A 131 12.75 3.18 8.66
N LEU A 132 13.28 1.95 8.69
CA LEU A 132 14.64 1.69 9.22
C LEU A 132 15.73 2.47 8.46
N LEU A 133 15.64 2.50 7.14
CA LEU A 133 16.58 3.24 6.28
C LEU A 133 16.46 4.76 6.48
N GLY A 134 15.23 5.24 6.65
CA GLY A 134 14.92 6.64 6.91
C GLY A 134 15.41 7.13 8.26
N GLU A 135 15.22 6.35 9.32
CA GLU A 135 15.77 6.65 10.64
C GLU A 135 17.30 6.68 10.63
N LYS A 136 17.93 5.77 9.89
CA LYS A 136 19.39 5.74 9.75
C LYS A 136 19.94 7.00 9.08
N ILE A 137 19.33 7.47 7.97
CA ILE A 137 19.78 8.70 7.31
C ILE A 137 19.50 9.93 8.18
N LEU A 138 18.37 9.96 8.89
CA LEU A 138 18.03 11.05 9.79
C LEU A 138 19.00 11.12 10.98
N GLY A 139 19.33 9.97 11.59
CA GLY A 139 20.30 9.87 12.68
C GLY A 139 21.72 10.26 12.27
N SER A 140 22.06 10.15 10.99
CA SER A 140 23.35 10.63 10.46
C SER A 140 23.45 12.16 10.38
N GLN A 141 22.36 12.90 10.62
CA GLN A 141 22.30 14.36 10.60
C GLN A 141 22.15 14.93 12.03
N PRO A 142 23.25 15.32 12.71
CA PRO A 142 23.22 15.75 14.11
C PRO A 142 22.28 16.94 14.38
N ALA A 143 22.13 17.84 13.40
CA ALA A 143 21.30 19.03 13.52
C ALA A 143 19.79 18.74 13.56
N LEU A 144 19.35 17.58 13.05
CA LEU A 144 17.94 17.25 12.90
C LEU A 144 17.45 16.24 13.95
N GLY A 145 18.32 15.32 14.39
CA GLY A 145 17.91 14.13 15.16
C GLY A 145 17.15 14.40 16.46
N SER A 146 17.28 15.58 17.07
CA SER A 146 16.51 15.95 18.27
C SER A 146 15.37 16.93 18.01
N GLN A 147 15.20 17.43 16.78
CA GLN A 147 14.19 18.44 16.45
C GLN A 147 12.98 17.85 15.73
N VAL A 148 13.20 16.78 14.97
CA VAL A 148 12.19 16.18 14.10
C VAL A 148 12.07 14.68 14.35
N GLU A 149 10.93 14.13 13.98
CA GLU A 149 10.68 12.70 13.86
C GLU A 149 10.31 12.38 12.41
N LEU A 150 10.39 11.11 12.03
CA LEU A 150 10.01 10.67 10.70
C LEU A 150 8.51 10.37 10.68
N GLY A 151 7.77 10.96 9.73
CA GLY A 151 6.37 10.62 9.50
C GLY A 151 6.18 9.29 8.79
N ASP A 152 4.93 8.96 8.49
CA ASP A 152 4.58 7.73 7.78
C ASP A 152 5.05 7.78 6.31
N PHE A 153 5.57 6.66 5.82
CA PHE A 153 6.01 6.53 4.44
C PHE A 153 4.84 6.25 3.50
N CYS A 154 4.64 7.11 2.51
CA CYS A 154 3.71 6.86 1.42
C CYS A 154 4.47 6.41 0.17
N ILE A 155 4.13 5.21 -0.34
CA ILE A 155 4.64 4.78 -1.65
C ILE A 155 3.92 5.50 -2.77
N GLN A 156 4.71 6.04 -3.68
CA GLN A 156 4.26 6.85 -4.80
C GLN A 156 5.26 6.78 -5.95
N LYS A 157 4.82 7.22 -7.11
CA LYS A 157 5.60 7.28 -8.33
C LYS A 157 6.08 8.71 -8.56
N VAL A 158 7.41 8.84 -8.64
CA VAL A 158 8.06 10.12 -8.92
C VAL A 158 8.99 9.93 -10.09
N ASN A 159 8.79 10.67 -11.19
CA ASN A 159 9.61 10.57 -12.40
C ASN A 159 9.79 9.12 -12.90
N ASN A 160 8.69 8.37 -12.98
CA ASN A 160 8.62 6.96 -13.40
C ASN A 160 9.32 5.92 -12.49
N ASN A 161 9.80 6.30 -11.31
CA ASN A 161 10.35 5.36 -10.33
C ASN A 161 9.50 5.36 -9.06
N LEU A 162 9.49 4.23 -8.36
CA LEU A 162 8.73 4.08 -7.12
C LEU A 162 9.58 4.45 -5.93
N TYR A 163 9.06 5.35 -5.11
CA TYR A 163 9.68 5.82 -3.90
C TYR A 163 8.72 5.75 -2.73
N TRP A 164 9.24 5.37 -1.58
CA TRP A 164 8.63 5.66 -0.29
C TRP A 164 9.06 7.06 0.11
N VAL A 165 8.10 7.95 0.39
CA VAL A 165 8.38 9.31 0.84
C VAL A 165 7.72 9.57 2.19
N ALA A 166 8.48 10.09 3.15
CA ALA A 166 8.00 10.44 4.49
C ALA A 166 8.42 11.87 4.86
N PRO A 167 7.50 12.72 5.34
CA PRO A 167 7.85 14.05 5.81
C PRO A 167 8.66 13.98 7.10
N LEU A 168 9.51 14.98 7.34
CA LEU A 168 10.02 15.20 8.69
C LEU A 168 8.96 15.93 9.50
N LEU A 169 8.55 15.38 10.64
CA LEU A 169 7.54 15.93 11.52
C LEU A 169 8.14 16.61 12.75
N HIS A 170 7.43 17.59 13.35
CA HIS A 170 7.84 18.08 14.66
C HIS A 170 7.61 16.99 15.71
N SER A 171 8.64 16.63 16.47
CA SER A 171 8.50 15.57 17.47
C SER A 171 7.86 16.03 18.80
N GLY A 172 7.23 17.21 18.84
CA GLY A 172 6.61 17.73 20.07
C GLY A 172 6.35 19.24 20.11
N PHE A 173 5.54 19.66 21.09
CA PHE A 173 5.02 21.03 21.21
C PHE A 173 6.10 22.11 21.28
N LEU A 174 7.10 21.96 22.17
CA LEU A 174 8.15 22.97 22.32
C LEU A 174 9.02 23.09 21.05
N LYS A 175 9.24 21.98 20.34
CA LYS A 175 10.01 21.94 19.09
C LYS A 175 9.25 22.63 17.96
N TRP A 176 7.93 22.38 17.86
CA TRP A 176 7.06 23.12 16.96
C TRP A 176 7.01 24.63 17.31
N PHE A 177 6.85 24.97 18.59
CA PHE A 177 6.76 26.36 19.02
C PHE A 177 8.02 27.17 18.70
N ASN A 178 9.21 26.56 18.83
CA ASN A 178 10.48 27.18 18.49
C ASN A 178 10.79 27.17 16.98
N ASN A 179 10.03 26.43 16.16
CA ASN A 179 10.22 26.32 14.71
C ASN A 179 8.87 26.37 13.96
N GLN A 180 8.13 27.46 14.12
CA GLN A 180 6.82 27.63 13.47
C GLN A 180 6.89 27.79 11.95
N GLU A 181 8.09 28.01 11.40
CA GLU A 181 8.32 28.06 9.96
C GLU A 181 8.20 26.68 9.31
N GLY A 182 8.40 25.59 10.06
CA GLY A 182 8.25 24.23 9.58
C GLY A 182 9.54 23.41 9.59
N THR A 183 9.38 22.10 9.47
CA THR A 183 10.46 21.10 9.48
C THR A 183 11.20 21.02 8.15
N ALA A 184 12.47 20.64 8.21
CA ALA A 184 13.42 20.82 7.11
C ALA A 184 13.47 19.62 6.15
N GLY A 185 12.42 19.45 5.34
CA GLY A 185 12.41 18.50 4.24
C GLY A 185 11.71 17.17 4.54
N TYR A 186 12.01 16.16 3.73
CA TYR A 186 11.44 14.82 3.78
C TYR A 186 12.49 13.77 3.41
N VAL A 187 12.24 12.52 3.79
CA VAL A 187 13.06 11.37 3.38
C VAL A 187 12.42 10.70 2.18
N MET A 188 13.24 10.31 1.21
CA MET A 188 12.86 9.55 0.03
C MET A 188 13.71 8.28 -0.04
N VAL A 189 13.07 7.12 -0.10
CA VAL A 189 13.72 5.80 -0.20
C VAL A 189 13.24 5.12 -1.47
N SER A 190 14.15 4.64 -2.32
CA SER A 190 13.77 3.87 -3.50
C SER A 190 13.10 2.57 -3.11
N ALA A 191 11.96 2.26 -3.74
CA ALA A 191 11.28 0.98 -3.52
C ALA A 191 12.06 -0.21 -4.12
N THR A 192 13.00 0.04 -5.04
CA THR A 192 13.77 -1.01 -5.76
C THR A 192 15.24 -1.08 -5.37
N ASN A 193 15.73 -0.15 -4.54
CA ASN A 193 17.13 -0.12 -4.11
C ASN A 193 17.27 0.40 -2.67
N GLU A 194 17.59 -0.49 -1.74
CA GLU A 194 17.82 -0.19 -0.31
C GLU A 194 18.95 0.82 -0.04
N ARG A 195 19.83 1.07 -1.01
CA ARG A 195 20.95 2.02 -0.88
C ARG A 195 20.61 3.41 -1.39
N ASP A 196 19.53 3.58 -2.16
CA ASP A 196 19.08 4.88 -2.64
C ASP A 196 18.13 5.51 -1.63
N VAL A 197 18.74 6.13 -0.61
CA VAL A 197 18.06 6.85 0.47
C VAL A 197 18.52 8.30 0.44
N LYS A 198 17.57 9.23 0.38
CA LYS A 198 17.82 10.66 0.24
C LYS A 198 17.07 11.43 1.31
N LEU A 199 17.78 12.35 1.95
CA LEU A 199 17.17 13.41 2.75
C LEU A 199 17.06 14.66 1.87
N VAL A 200 15.85 15.02 1.46
CA VAL A 200 15.61 16.13 0.54
C VAL A 200 15.20 17.36 1.33
N GLN A 201 16.08 18.36 1.37
CA GLN A 201 15.87 19.59 2.16
C GLN A 201 15.72 20.84 1.29
N SER A 202 15.99 20.74 -0.01
CA SER A 202 15.79 21.84 -0.95
C SER A 202 15.33 21.31 -2.31
N VAL A 203 14.47 22.09 -2.98
CA VAL A 203 13.96 21.81 -4.33
C VAL A 203 14.06 23.10 -5.12
N GLY A 204 14.65 23.03 -6.32
CA GLY A 204 14.85 24.20 -7.18
C GLY A 204 15.66 25.34 -6.52
N GLY A 205 16.59 25.01 -5.63
CA GLY A 205 17.40 26.00 -4.88
C GLY A 205 16.68 26.68 -3.71
N LYS A 206 15.45 26.27 -3.36
CA LYS A 206 14.70 26.77 -2.21
C LYS A 206 14.63 25.72 -1.11
N ASN A 207 14.82 26.15 0.14
CA ASN A 207 14.69 25.27 1.30
C ASN A 207 13.25 24.83 1.48
N ILE A 208 13.06 23.54 1.75
CA ILE A 208 11.75 22.98 2.08
C ILE A 208 11.46 23.23 3.55
N LYS A 209 10.25 23.74 3.81
CA LYS A 209 9.73 23.98 5.16
C LYS A 209 8.32 23.40 5.29
N ILE A 210 8.22 22.18 5.82
CA ILE A 210 6.93 21.52 6.05
C ILE A 210 6.29 22.16 7.28
N LYS A 211 5.41 23.13 7.05
CA LYS A 211 4.75 23.91 8.10
C LYS A 211 3.45 23.28 8.53
N TYR A 212 2.63 22.88 7.56
CA TYR A 212 1.35 22.24 7.81
C TYR A 212 1.57 20.75 7.86
N GLN A 213 1.32 20.13 9.01
CA GLN A 213 1.65 18.72 9.22
C GLN A 213 0.93 18.14 10.44
N GLN A 214 0.98 16.82 10.57
CA GLN A 214 0.30 16.10 11.65
C GLN A 214 0.96 16.31 13.03
N GLY A 215 2.28 16.51 13.09
CA GLY A 215 3.01 16.83 14.33
C GLY A 215 2.97 18.31 14.75
N ALA A 216 2.31 19.17 13.97
CA ALA A 216 2.18 20.59 14.27
C ALA A 216 0.93 20.89 15.12
N TYR A 217 0.88 22.09 15.69
CA TYR A 217 -0.17 22.48 16.63
C TYR A 217 -1.00 23.65 16.12
N PHE A 218 -2.20 23.77 16.70
CA PHE A 218 -3.20 24.77 16.34
C PHE A 218 -3.49 24.80 14.83
N GLN A 219 -3.37 25.95 14.17
CA GLN A 219 -3.71 26.10 12.74
C GLN A 219 -2.64 25.58 11.79
N SER A 220 -1.45 25.22 12.30
CA SER A 220 -0.44 24.52 11.50
C SER A 220 -0.68 22.99 11.50
N ASP A 221 -1.57 22.49 12.35
CA ASP A 221 -2.02 21.10 12.27
C ASP A 221 -2.81 20.89 10.98
N ILE A 222 -2.39 19.94 10.16
CA ILE A 222 -2.98 19.74 8.83
C ILE A 222 -4.47 19.38 8.90
N HIS A 223 -4.91 18.65 9.92
CA HIS A 223 -6.33 18.30 10.07
C HIS A 223 -7.16 19.54 10.40
N ARG A 224 -6.68 20.37 11.33
CA ARG A 224 -7.37 21.63 11.69
C ARG A 224 -7.37 22.62 10.54
N HIS A 225 -6.23 22.77 9.87
CA HIS A 225 -6.09 23.67 8.74
C HIS A 225 -7.09 23.33 7.64
N VAL A 226 -7.16 22.07 7.21
CA VAL A 226 -8.13 21.65 6.19
C VAL A 226 -9.56 21.84 6.69
N TYR A 227 -9.86 21.42 7.92
CA TYR A 227 -11.21 21.50 8.50
C TYR A 227 -11.75 22.93 8.56
N PHE A 228 -10.98 23.89 9.10
CA PHE A 228 -11.41 25.27 9.27
C PHE A 228 -11.38 26.11 7.99
N ASN A 229 -10.69 25.64 6.93
CA ASN A 229 -10.67 26.27 5.61
C ASN A 229 -11.69 25.62 4.68
N GLY A 230 -12.96 25.61 5.09
CA GLY A 230 -14.10 25.27 4.21
C GLY A 230 -14.51 23.79 4.16
N ASN A 231 -13.84 22.89 4.90
CA ASN A 231 -14.09 21.44 4.80
C ASN A 231 -14.75 20.82 6.05
N ALA A 232 -15.34 21.64 6.92
CA ALA A 232 -16.03 21.15 8.13
C ALA A 232 -17.30 20.30 7.86
N THR A 233 -17.86 20.35 6.64
CA THR A 233 -19.12 19.67 6.28
C THR A 233 -18.92 18.39 5.46
N VAL A 234 -17.69 17.93 5.25
CA VAL A 234 -17.37 16.73 4.49
C VAL A 234 -16.52 15.77 5.32
N GLY A 235 -16.62 14.47 5.04
CA GLY A 235 -15.71 13.49 5.63
C GLY A 235 -14.30 13.68 5.06
N LEU A 236 -13.29 13.70 5.94
CA LEU A 236 -11.88 13.75 5.58
C LEU A 236 -11.21 12.45 6.03
N ALA A 237 -10.44 11.83 5.14
CA ALA A 237 -9.71 10.59 5.41
C ALA A 237 -8.37 10.60 4.65
N ASP A 238 -7.48 9.69 5.04
CA ASP A 238 -6.23 9.40 4.33
C ASP A 238 -5.40 10.66 4.03
N PHE A 239 -4.82 11.26 5.07
CA PHE A 239 -3.90 12.39 4.94
C PHE A 239 -2.53 11.87 4.50
N SER A 240 -2.39 11.58 3.21
CA SER A 240 -1.19 11.01 2.60
C SER A 240 -0.21 12.11 2.20
N PHE A 241 1.07 11.94 2.53
CA PHE A 241 2.14 12.86 2.10
C PHE A 241 2.67 12.44 0.73
N GLU A 242 2.45 13.28 -0.29
CA GLU A 242 2.93 13.05 -1.64
C GLU A 242 3.78 14.22 -2.14
N ILE A 243 4.64 13.97 -3.11
CA ILE A 243 5.43 14.99 -3.78
C ILE A 243 5.10 14.99 -5.27
N ASP A 244 5.11 16.17 -5.89
CA ASP A 244 5.02 16.24 -7.35
C ASP A 244 6.33 15.77 -8.02
N ASP A 245 6.31 15.64 -9.35
CA ASP A 245 7.49 15.24 -10.12
C ASP A 245 8.68 16.23 -10.00
N ALA A 246 8.43 17.47 -9.56
CA ALA A 246 9.45 18.46 -9.27
C ALA A 246 10.02 18.34 -7.83
N GLY A 247 9.41 17.52 -6.96
CA GLY A 247 9.78 17.31 -5.58
C GLY A 247 9.08 18.22 -4.57
N ASN A 248 8.09 19.01 -4.98
CA ASN A 248 7.38 19.88 -4.05
C ASN A 248 6.44 19.05 -3.15
N PRO A 249 6.40 19.31 -1.83
CA PRO A 249 5.63 18.51 -0.88
C PRO A 249 4.17 18.94 -0.73
N PHE A 250 3.27 17.96 -0.73
CA PHE A 250 1.83 18.14 -0.58
C PHE A 250 1.22 17.12 0.38
N TRP A 251 0.14 17.53 1.04
CA TRP A 251 -0.80 16.60 1.66
C TRP A 251 -1.96 16.36 0.71
N ILE A 252 -2.22 15.09 0.43
CA ILE A 252 -3.39 14.63 -0.31
C ILE A 252 -4.38 14.11 0.71
N VAL A 253 -5.56 14.71 0.76
CA VAL A 253 -6.62 14.34 1.70
C VAL A 253 -7.84 13.88 0.93
N THR A 254 -8.32 12.67 1.21
CA THR A 254 -9.52 12.14 0.58
C THR A 254 -10.77 12.77 1.18
N LYS A 255 -11.63 13.33 0.31
CA LYS A 255 -13.00 13.75 0.67
C LYS A 255 -13.97 12.62 0.49
N TYR A 256 -14.81 12.36 1.48
CA TYR A 256 -15.79 11.27 1.40
C TYR A 256 -17.17 11.62 1.96
N VAL A 257 -18.15 10.86 1.48
CA VAL A 257 -19.53 10.85 1.98
C VAL A 257 -19.91 9.44 2.44
N LYS A 258 -21.04 9.30 3.11
CA LYS A 258 -21.58 8.01 3.55
C LYS A 258 -22.80 7.67 2.71
N LYS A 259 -22.71 6.64 1.86
CA LYS A 259 -23.77 6.26 0.94
C LYS A 259 -24.87 5.40 1.58
N ILE A 260 -24.60 4.81 2.75
CA ILE A 260 -25.53 3.89 3.43
C ILE A 260 -25.87 4.47 4.81
N GLY A 261 -26.75 5.47 4.83
CA GLY A 261 -27.16 6.17 6.04
C GLY A 261 -25.97 6.84 6.74
N PHE A 262 -25.50 6.23 7.82
CA PHE A 262 -24.39 6.66 8.66
C PHE A 262 -23.12 5.80 8.43
N SER A 263 -23.10 5.00 7.37
CA SER A 263 -22.01 4.11 6.99
C SER A 263 -21.80 4.09 5.47
N GLY A 264 -20.94 3.20 4.99
CA GLY A 264 -20.61 3.05 3.57
C GLY A 264 -19.84 4.27 3.05
N LYS A 265 -18.62 4.46 3.57
CA LYS A 265 -17.73 5.57 3.17
C LYS A 265 -17.43 5.46 1.68
N GLU A 266 -17.53 6.59 0.99
CA GLU A 266 -17.31 6.70 -0.45
C GLU A 266 -16.50 7.95 -0.77
N ALA A 267 -15.34 7.79 -1.40
CA ALA A 267 -14.53 8.91 -1.85
C ALA A 267 -15.23 9.69 -2.97
N THR A 268 -15.12 11.01 -2.93
CA THR A 268 -15.76 11.95 -3.85
C THR A 268 -14.76 12.87 -4.57
N GLY A 269 -13.53 12.94 -4.05
CA GLY A 269 -12.47 13.79 -4.56
C GLY A 269 -11.33 13.90 -3.56
N VAL A 270 -10.40 14.80 -3.84
CA VAL A 270 -9.24 15.08 -2.97
C VAL A 270 -9.07 16.56 -2.70
N ILE A 271 -8.44 16.86 -1.58
CA ILE A 271 -7.92 18.17 -1.23
C ILE A 271 -6.40 18.06 -1.30
N VAL A 272 -5.79 18.87 -2.16
CA VAL A 272 -4.34 18.98 -2.29
C VAL A 272 -3.91 20.23 -1.53
N VAL A 273 -3.11 20.03 -0.49
CA VAL A 273 -2.60 21.09 0.37
C VAL A 273 -1.10 21.20 0.17
N ASP A 274 -0.61 22.37 -0.23
CA ASP A 274 0.82 22.66 -0.20
C ASP A 274 1.31 22.61 1.25
N ALA A 275 2.23 21.70 1.56
CA ALA A 275 2.66 21.44 2.93
C ALA A 275 3.44 22.61 3.55
N GLN A 276 3.92 23.56 2.73
CA GLN A 276 4.68 24.74 3.15
C GLN A 276 3.78 25.97 3.30
N SER A 277 3.00 26.27 2.25
CA SER A 277 2.17 27.49 2.21
C SER A 277 0.79 27.30 2.84
N GLY A 278 0.27 26.07 2.84
CA GLY A 278 -1.10 25.75 3.28
C GLY A 278 -2.16 26.10 2.25
N VAL A 279 -1.78 26.46 1.01
CA VAL A 279 -2.75 26.69 -0.06
C VAL A 279 -3.51 25.40 -0.34
N ILE A 280 -4.83 25.50 -0.34
CA ILE A 280 -5.76 24.39 -0.54
C ILE A 280 -6.34 24.44 -1.95
N ASN A 281 -6.23 23.34 -2.68
CA ASN A 281 -6.91 23.13 -3.95
C ASN A 281 -7.77 21.87 -3.89
N GLU A 282 -9.05 21.99 -4.20
CA GLU A 282 -9.98 20.86 -4.18
C GLU A 282 -10.26 20.34 -5.60
N TYR A 283 -10.25 19.02 -5.75
CA TYR A 283 -10.48 18.35 -7.01
C TYR A 283 -11.52 17.24 -6.87
N SER A 284 -12.43 17.15 -7.84
CA SER A 284 -13.19 15.92 -8.08
C SER A 284 -12.25 14.84 -8.63
N ILE A 285 -12.60 13.55 -8.44
CA ILE A 285 -11.81 12.39 -8.93
C ILE A 285 -11.30 12.57 -10.37
N ALA A 286 -12.16 12.98 -11.30
CA ALA A 286 -11.81 13.12 -12.72
C ALA A 286 -10.84 14.29 -13.03
N LYS A 287 -10.78 15.31 -12.15
CA LYS A 287 -9.96 16.51 -12.33
C LYS A 287 -8.69 16.51 -11.49
N THR A 288 -8.49 15.49 -10.65
CA THR A 288 -7.29 15.37 -9.82
C THR A 288 -6.04 15.29 -10.70
N PRO A 289 -4.96 16.03 -10.38
CA PRO A 289 -3.70 15.95 -11.12
C PRO A 289 -3.18 14.52 -11.27
N LYS A 290 -2.45 14.25 -12.36
CA LYS A 290 -1.98 12.88 -12.70
C LYS A 290 -0.90 12.34 -11.76
N TRP A 291 -0.12 13.22 -11.14
CA TRP A 291 0.94 12.84 -10.19
C TRP A 291 0.40 12.36 -8.85
N VAL A 292 -0.88 12.65 -8.53
CA VAL A 292 -1.52 12.17 -7.30
C VAL A 292 -1.87 10.69 -7.47
N ASP A 293 -1.25 9.83 -6.69
CA ASP A 293 -1.41 8.38 -6.90
C ASP A 293 -2.61 7.79 -6.14
N ARG A 294 -3.01 8.41 -5.01
CA ARG A 294 -4.03 7.86 -4.11
C ARG A 294 -5.22 8.81 -3.95
N ILE A 295 -6.40 8.37 -4.39
CA ILE A 295 -7.70 9.03 -4.13
C ILE A 295 -8.64 8.11 -3.34
N GLN A 296 -8.53 6.80 -3.55
CA GLN A 296 -9.30 5.77 -2.87
C GLN A 296 -8.48 5.20 -1.71
N PRO A 297 -8.83 5.53 -0.45
CA PRO A 297 -8.13 5.01 0.72
C PRO A 297 -8.19 3.50 0.76
N LEU A 298 -7.09 2.88 1.21
CA LEU A 298 -6.97 1.41 1.31
C LEU A 298 -8.07 0.84 2.21
N ASP A 299 -8.32 1.47 3.37
CA ASP A 299 -9.35 1.02 4.33
C ASP A 299 -10.76 1.05 3.72
N PHE A 300 -11.05 1.96 2.80
CA PHE A 300 -12.35 2.01 2.15
C PHE A 300 -12.51 0.82 1.21
N ILE A 301 -11.50 0.58 0.37
CA ILE A 301 -11.54 -0.49 -0.62
C ILE A 301 -11.54 -1.87 0.04
N GLU A 302 -10.74 -2.07 1.08
CA GLU A 302 -10.72 -3.30 1.87
C GLU A 302 -12.10 -3.62 2.46
N ASN A 303 -12.73 -2.65 3.13
CA ASN A 303 -14.07 -2.84 3.70
C ASN A 303 -15.12 -3.11 2.61
N GLN A 304 -15.05 -2.39 1.49
CA GLN A 304 -16.00 -2.54 0.39
C GLN A 304 -15.86 -3.88 -0.34
N LEU A 305 -14.64 -4.39 -0.52
CA LEU A 305 -14.40 -5.71 -1.12
C LEU A 305 -14.86 -6.84 -0.21
N ASN A 306 -14.59 -6.74 1.10
CA ASN A 306 -15.09 -7.70 2.08
C ASN A 306 -16.62 -7.71 2.11
N ASP A 307 -17.26 -6.55 2.10
CA ASP A 307 -18.72 -6.46 2.02
C ASP A 307 -19.27 -7.02 0.70
N TRP A 308 -18.59 -6.81 -0.42
CA TRP A 308 -18.94 -7.37 -1.73
C TRP A 308 -18.94 -8.90 -1.74
N GLY A 309 -17.92 -9.52 -1.13
CA GLY A 309 -17.80 -10.97 -1.04
C GLY A 309 -18.68 -11.62 0.04
N GLU A 310 -18.83 -10.98 1.21
CA GLU A 310 -19.62 -11.49 2.33
C GLU A 310 -21.13 -11.52 2.02
N TYR A 311 -21.62 -10.48 1.34
CA TYR A 311 -23.06 -10.28 1.09
C TYR A 311 -23.53 -10.76 -0.27
N VAL A 312 -22.79 -11.68 -0.93
CA VAL A 312 -23.14 -12.21 -2.26
C VAL A 312 -24.58 -12.74 -2.36
N HIS A 313 -25.06 -13.42 -1.31
CA HIS A 313 -26.43 -13.92 -1.16
C HIS A 313 -27.17 -13.26 0.00
N GLY A 314 -26.79 -12.03 0.34
CA GLY A 314 -27.34 -11.26 1.45
C GLY A 314 -26.85 -11.68 2.84
N TYR A 315 -27.35 -11.00 3.88
CA TYR A 315 -26.85 -11.13 5.25
C TYR A 315 -27.02 -12.53 5.86
N TRP A 316 -28.08 -13.26 5.51
CA TRP A 316 -28.44 -14.54 6.13
C TRP A 316 -27.80 -15.76 5.45
N ASN A 317 -26.74 -15.56 4.66
CA ASN A 317 -25.99 -16.63 3.99
C ASN A 317 -25.06 -17.36 4.98
N PHE A 318 -25.63 -18.10 5.93
CA PHE A 318 -24.86 -18.82 6.96
C PHE A 318 -24.18 -20.09 6.45
N SER A 319 -24.60 -20.61 5.30
CA SER A 319 -23.92 -21.72 4.63
C SER A 319 -22.60 -21.30 3.98
N ASN A 320 -22.27 -20.00 4.00
CA ASN A 320 -21.11 -19.42 3.33
C ASN A 320 -21.06 -19.73 1.82
N GLN A 321 -22.23 -19.93 1.21
CA GLN A 321 -22.33 -20.23 -0.22
C GLN A 321 -21.76 -19.07 -1.03
N ASP A 322 -20.82 -19.36 -1.94
CA ASP A 322 -20.16 -18.40 -2.83
C ASP A 322 -19.49 -17.19 -2.15
N LYS A 323 -19.36 -17.19 -0.82
CA LYS A 323 -18.74 -16.07 -0.09
C LYS A 323 -17.27 -16.00 -0.42
N LEU A 324 -16.83 -14.78 -0.71
CA LEU A 324 -15.43 -14.45 -0.93
C LEU A 324 -14.96 -13.51 0.18
N GLN A 325 -13.71 -13.66 0.56
CA GLN A 325 -13.01 -12.73 1.44
C GLN A 325 -11.67 -12.39 0.80
N ILE A 326 -11.18 -11.19 1.07
CA ILE A 326 -9.80 -10.86 0.70
C ILE A 326 -8.83 -11.74 1.49
N THR A 327 -7.63 -11.96 0.95
CA THR A 327 -6.61 -12.78 1.58
C THR A 327 -5.79 -11.98 2.60
N GLU A 328 -4.59 -11.53 2.23
CA GLU A 328 -3.66 -10.84 3.12
C GLU A 328 -3.36 -9.44 2.60
N GLY A 329 -3.84 -8.43 3.32
CA GLY A 329 -3.62 -7.02 3.01
C GLY A 329 -3.99 -6.63 1.57
N MET A 330 -3.63 -5.41 1.19
CA MET A 330 -3.64 -4.97 -0.20
C MET A 330 -2.30 -4.37 -0.54
N THR A 331 -1.80 -4.65 -1.75
CA THR A 331 -0.55 -4.07 -2.25
C THR A 331 -0.81 -3.10 -3.39
N LEU A 332 -0.02 -2.03 -3.45
CA LEU A 332 -0.03 -1.14 -4.60
C LEU A 332 0.79 -1.75 -5.75
N VAL A 333 0.14 -1.93 -6.90
CA VAL A 333 0.74 -2.42 -8.14
C VAL A 333 0.47 -1.46 -9.29
N TYR A 334 1.26 -1.54 -10.36
CA TYR A 334 1.10 -0.69 -11.53
C TYR A 334 0.70 -1.50 -12.76
N GLY A 335 -0.37 -1.07 -13.42
CA GLY A 335 -0.86 -1.67 -14.66
C GLY A 335 -0.04 -1.26 -15.88
N LYS A 336 -0.28 -1.93 -17.02
CA LYS A 336 0.29 -1.56 -18.33
C LYS A 336 -0.04 -0.14 -18.78
N ASP A 337 -1.15 0.39 -18.31
CA ASP A 337 -1.62 1.75 -18.59
C ASP A 337 -0.96 2.80 -17.68
N ASN A 338 0.07 2.39 -16.92
CA ASN A 338 0.86 3.24 -16.05
C ASN A 338 0.09 3.80 -14.84
N LYS A 339 -1.10 3.24 -14.54
CA LYS A 339 -1.91 3.58 -13.37
C LYS A 339 -1.63 2.68 -12.18
N SER A 340 -1.92 3.19 -11.00
CA SER A 340 -1.86 2.51 -9.71
C SER A 340 -3.16 1.73 -9.44
N TYR A 341 -2.99 0.52 -8.92
CA TYR A 341 -4.08 -0.37 -8.52
C TYR A 341 -3.81 -0.95 -7.13
N TRP A 342 -4.86 -1.07 -6.33
CA TRP A 342 -4.87 -1.93 -5.17
C TRP A 342 -5.08 -3.38 -5.62
N TYR A 343 -4.13 -4.24 -5.26
CA TYR A 343 -4.17 -5.67 -5.51
C TYR A 343 -4.45 -6.45 -4.22
N THR A 344 -5.29 -7.48 -4.33
CA THR A 344 -5.42 -8.53 -3.30
C THR A 344 -5.96 -9.81 -3.92
N GLY A 345 -5.60 -10.95 -3.35
CA GLY A 345 -6.24 -12.23 -3.59
C GLY A 345 -7.63 -12.32 -2.97
N LEU A 346 -8.45 -13.19 -3.55
CA LEU A 346 -9.74 -13.58 -3.00
C LEU A 346 -9.76 -15.07 -2.76
N THR A 347 -10.25 -15.46 -1.58
CA THR A 347 -10.50 -16.85 -1.25
C THR A 347 -11.93 -17.09 -0.81
N SER A 348 -12.39 -18.34 -0.92
CA SER A 348 -13.62 -18.78 -0.28
C SER A 348 -13.46 -18.80 1.23
N VAL A 349 -14.50 -18.36 1.95
CA VAL A 349 -14.54 -18.43 3.40
C VAL A 349 -14.29 -19.88 3.86
N GLY A 350 -13.28 -20.09 4.71
CA GLY A 350 -12.89 -21.39 5.26
C GLY A 350 -11.81 -22.16 4.48
N LYS A 351 -11.22 -21.59 3.41
CA LYS A 351 -10.06 -22.16 2.72
C LYS A 351 -8.95 -21.12 2.59
N GLU A 352 -7.94 -21.17 3.46
CA GLU A 352 -6.99 -20.06 3.58
C GLU A 352 -5.82 -20.11 2.58
N GLU A 353 -5.50 -21.28 2.01
CA GLU A 353 -4.27 -21.45 1.21
C GLU A 353 -4.46 -21.38 -0.31
N SER A 354 -5.70 -21.42 -0.81
CA SER A 354 -6.01 -21.42 -2.25
C SER A 354 -6.86 -20.23 -2.65
N ALA A 355 -6.29 -19.37 -3.50
CA ALA A 355 -7.01 -18.25 -4.07
C ALA A 355 -7.99 -18.74 -5.14
N VAL A 356 -9.22 -18.25 -5.10
CA VAL A 356 -10.25 -18.44 -6.13
C VAL A 356 -10.04 -17.45 -7.29
N GLY A 357 -9.40 -16.32 -6.99
CA GLY A 357 -9.04 -15.31 -7.97
C GLY A 357 -8.36 -14.11 -7.32
N PHE A 358 -8.18 -13.04 -8.09
CA PHE A 358 -7.49 -11.83 -7.68
C PHE A 358 -8.29 -10.60 -8.11
N VAL A 359 -8.17 -9.51 -7.37
CA VAL A 359 -8.84 -8.24 -7.70
C VAL A 359 -7.82 -7.13 -7.88
N LEU A 360 -8.06 -6.30 -8.89
CA LEU A 360 -7.41 -5.00 -9.06
C LEU A 360 -8.46 -3.90 -8.96
N VAL A 361 -8.23 -2.93 -8.07
CA VAL A 361 -9.05 -1.73 -7.91
C VAL A 361 -8.22 -0.50 -8.23
N ASP A 362 -8.63 0.28 -9.23
CA ASP A 362 -7.96 1.53 -9.60
C ASP A 362 -7.98 2.50 -8.39
N THR A 363 -6.80 2.94 -7.93
CA THR A 363 -6.67 3.76 -6.72
C THR A 363 -7.20 5.18 -6.88
N ARG A 364 -7.59 5.56 -8.10
CA ARG A 364 -8.19 6.85 -8.43
C ARG A 364 -9.68 6.72 -8.66
N THR A 365 -10.08 5.88 -9.60
CA THR A 365 -11.45 5.79 -10.11
C THR A 365 -12.33 4.78 -9.37
N LYS A 366 -11.72 3.87 -8.59
CA LYS A 366 -12.37 2.71 -7.98
C LYS A 366 -12.87 1.65 -8.98
N GLU A 367 -12.52 1.77 -10.27
CA GLU A 367 -12.85 0.72 -11.23
C GLU A 367 -12.23 -0.61 -10.81
N THR A 368 -13.08 -1.64 -10.67
CA THR A 368 -12.70 -2.91 -10.06
C THR A 368 -12.77 -4.02 -11.10
N THR A 369 -11.71 -4.83 -11.18
CA THR A 369 -11.65 -6.01 -12.06
C THR A 369 -11.29 -7.25 -11.26
N PHE A 370 -12.14 -8.27 -11.35
CA PHE A 370 -11.93 -9.59 -10.76
C PHE A 370 -11.42 -10.58 -11.81
N TYR A 371 -10.30 -11.24 -11.49
CA TYR A 371 -9.67 -12.27 -12.30
C TYR A 371 -9.92 -13.62 -11.66
N LYS A 372 -10.81 -14.43 -12.25
CA LYS A 372 -11.10 -15.79 -11.79
C LYS A 372 -9.99 -16.74 -12.21
N GLN A 373 -8.83 -16.60 -11.57
CA GLN A 373 -7.64 -17.38 -11.81
C GLN A 373 -7.26 -18.04 -10.49
N SER A 374 -7.45 -19.36 -10.40
CA SER A 374 -7.04 -20.10 -9.22
C SER A 374 -5.52 -20.07 -9.05
N GLY A 375 -5.07 -20.05 -7.80
CA GLY A 375 -3.65 -19.99 -7.51
C GLY A 375 -3.34 -20.01 -6.02
N ALA A 376 -2.09 -19.71 -5.72
CA ALA A 376 -1.60 -19.48 -4.38
C ALA A 376 -2.15 -18.16 -3.81
N THR A 377 -2.59 -18.19 -2.56
CA THR A 377 -2.74 -16.96 -1.77
C THR A 377 -1.37 -16.36 -1.43
N GLU A 378 -1.36 -15.08 -1.07
CA GLU A 378 -0.23 -14.36 -0.52
C GLU A 378 0.38 -15.09 0.68
N TYR A 379 -0.48 -15.50 1.63
CA TYR A 379 -0.09 -16.29 2.80
C TYR A 379 0.63 -17.59 2.42
N ALA A 380 0.05 -18.37 1.50
CA ALA A 380 0.66 -19.62 1.02
C ALA A 380 2.02 -19.38 0.34
N ALA A 381 2.16 -18.27 -0.40
CA ALA A 381 3.42 -17.89 -1.01
C ALA A 381 4.49 -17.50 0.02
N GLN A 382 4.13 -16.73 1.05
CA GLN A 382 5.03 -16.40 2.17
C GLN A 382 5.46 -17.66 2.91
N SER A 383 4.52 -18.53 3.26
CA SER A 383 4.78 -19.80 3.95
C SER A 383 5.71 -20.71 3.15
N SER A 384 5.51 -20.81 1.83
CA SER A 384 6.37 -21.59 0.93
C SER A 384 7.81 -21.03 0.87
N ALA A 385 7.94 -19.71 0.74
CA ALA A 385 9.24 -19.03 0.75
C ALA A 385 9.98 -19.20 2.07
N GLN A 386 9.30 -19.02 3.21
CA GLN A 386 9.87 -19.22 4.54
C GLN A 386 10.24 -20.68 4.78
N GLY A 387 9.43 -21.63 4.33
CA GLY A 387 9.69 -23.06 4.43
C GLY A 387 10.99 -23.48 3.71
N LYS A 388 11.37 -22.80 2.62
CA LYS A 388 12.64 -23.05 1.92
C LYS A 388 13.89 -22.62 2.69
N VAL A 389 13.75 -21.71 3.66
CA VAL A 389 14.85 -21.17 4.47
C VAL A 389 14.52 -21.25 5.96
N GLN A 390 13.75 -22.27 6.36
CA GLN A 390 13.22 -22.41 7.71
C GLN A 390 14.33 -22.40 8.77
N GLU A 391 15.49 -22.95 8.43
CA GLU A 391 16.68 -22.99 9.29
C GLU A 391 17.29 -21.61 9.58
N LYS A 392 16.98 -20.60 8.76
CA LYS A 392 17.44 -19.21 8.95
C LYS A 392 16.51 -18.41 9.86
N GLY A 393 15.27 -18.86 10.05
CA GLY A 393 14.25 -18.13 10.80
C GLY A 393 13.87 -16.78 10.15
N TYR A 394 14.05 -16.64 8.84
CA TYR A 394 13.70 -15.41 8.13
C TYR A 394 12.18 -15.29 7.94
N LYS A 395 11.70 -14.04 7.99
CA LYS A 395 10.29 -13.70 7.75
C LYS A 395 10.12 -13.11 6.36
N ALA A 396 9.07 -13.53 5.66
CA ALA A 396 8.75 -13.00 4.35
C ALA A 396 7.94 -11.70 4.46
N SER A 397 8.28 -10.70 3.64
CA SER A 397 7.44 -9.50 3.45
C SER A 397 6.14 -9.86 2.72
N LEU A 398 5.15 -8.96 2.78
CA LEU A 398 3.93 -9.10 1.98
C LEU A 398 4.30 -9.27 0.50
N PRO A 399 3.81 -10.32 -0.19
CA PRO A 399 4.21 -10.61 -1.54
C PRO A 399 3.53 -9.67 -2.53
N ILE A 400 4.29 -9.22 -3.52
CA ILE A 400 3.78 -8.32 -4.56
C ILE A 400 3.69 -9.12 -5.86
N PRO A 401 2.54 -9.13 -6.55
CA PRO A 401 2.40 -9.85 -7.80
C PRO A 401 3.09 -9.08 -8.93
N TYR A 402 3.85 -9.80 -9.72
CA TYR A 402 4.46 -9.30 -10.94
C TYR A 402 4.23 -10.28 -12.08
N ASN A 403 4.39 -9.77 -13.30
CA ASN A 403 4.54 -10.61 -14.46
C ASN A 403 6.03 -10.66 -14.82
N ILE A 404 6.73 -11.71 -14.38
CA ILE A 404 8.18 -11.86 -14.59
C ILE A 404 8.37 -12.91 -15.68
N ASN A 405 8.90 -12.51 -16.83
CA ASN A 405 9.08 -13.39 -18.00
C ASN A 405 7.79 -14.11 -18.45
N ASN A 406 6.67 -13.39 -18.48
CA ASN A 406 5.33 -13.93 -18.79
C ASN A 406 4.80 -14.95 -17.78
N ILE A 407 5.46 -15.12 -16.64
CA ILE A 407 5.01 -15.94 -15.53
C ILE A 407 4.43 -15.01 -14.45
N PRO A 408 3.15 -15.16 -14.08
CA PRO A 408 2.60 -14.48 -12.91
C PRO A 408 3.27 -15.02 -11.65
N THR A 409 4.02 -14.15 -10.98
CA THR A 409 4.94 -14.52 -9.89
C THR A 409 4.78 -13.53 -8.74
N TYR A 410 4.65 -14.05 -7.52
CA TYR A 410 4.84 -13.27 -6.31
C TYR A 410 6.33 -13.07 -6.06
N ALA A 411 6.75 -11.82 -5.93
CA ALA A 411 8.08 -11.48 -5.43
C ALA A 411 7.99 -10.94 -4.00
N MET A 412 8.91 -11.37 -3.15
CA MET A 412 8.98 -10.95 -1.76
C MET A 412 10.43 -10.94 -1.27
N THR A 413 10.65 -10.22 -0.17
CA THR A 413 11.92 -10.23 0.54
C THR A 413 11.85 -11.14 1.76
N LEU A 414 12.98 -11.72 2.13
CA LEU A 414 13.15 -12.53 3.34
C LEU A 414 14.09 -11.77 4.28
N LYS A 415 13.56 -11.43 5.46
CA LYS A 415 14.19 -10.55 6.43
C LYS A 415 14.62 -11.30 7.68
N ASP A 416 15.69 -10.82 8.31
CA ASP A 416 16.03 -11.22 9.66
C ASP A 416 15.11 -10.56 10.71
N ASN A 417 15.31 -10.92 11.99
CA ASN A 417 14.55 -10.32 13.09
C ASN A 417 14.80 -8.81 13.28
N GLY A 418 15.87 -8.26 12.67
CA GLY A 418 16.14 -6.83 12.66
C GLY A 418 15.44 -6.08 11.52
N GLY A 419 14.62 -6.77 10.71
CA GLY A 419 13.89 -6.18 9.60
C GLY A 419 14.73 -5.96 8.34
N LEU A 420 16.00 -6.41 8.32
CA LEU A 420 16.90 -6.24 7.19
C LEU A 420 16.74 -7.37 6.20
N VAL A 421 16.71 -7.02 4.91
CA VAL A 421 16.63 -7.99 3.81
C VAL A 421 17.92 -8.81 3.75
N LYS A 422 17.78 -10.13 3.71
CA LYS A 422 18.89 -11.08 3.59
C LYS A 422 18.80 -11.89 2.30
N MET A 423 17.59 -12.22 1.88
CA MET A 423 17.33 -13.03 0.69
C MET A 423 16.07 -12.54 -0.02
N PHE A 424 15.87 -13.03 -1.24
CA PHE A 424 14.69 -12.77 -2.05
C PHE A 424 14.02 -14.09 -2.41
N ALA A 425 12.70 -14.07 -2.51
CA ALA A 425 11.93 -15.22 -2.94
C ALA A 425 10.98 -14.85 -4.08
N MET A 426 10.83 -15.81 -5.00
CA MET A 426 9.85 -15.77 -6.08
C MET A 426 9.01 -17.04 -6.01
N VAL A 427 7.68 -16.89 -6.02
CA VAL A 427 6.72 -18.00 -5.97
C VAL A 427 5.73 -17.86 -7.11
N ALA A 428 5.47 -18.94 -7.84
CA ALA A 428 4.51 -18.89 -8.95
C ALA A 428 3.09 -18.70 -8.38
N ILE A 429 2.34 -17.74 -8.91
CA ILE A 429 0.96 -17.51 -8.48
C ILE A 429 0.09 -18.73 -8.83
N SER A 430 0.41 -19.46 -9.89
CA SER A 430 -0.33 -20.67 -10.27
C SER A 430 -0.13 -21.85 -9.32
N ASP A 431 1.02 -21.93 -8.62
CA ASP A 431 1.39 -23.07 -7.78
C ASP A 431 2.44 -22.64 -6.74
N TYR A 432 2.05 -22.61 -5.46
CA TYR A 432 2.93 -22.21 -4.36
C TYR A 432 4.11 -23.16 -4.14
N THR A 433 4.06 -24.38 -4.67
CA THR A 433 5.18 -25.34 -4.56
C THR A 433 6.35 -24.96 -5.48
N ILE A 434 6.10 -24.13 -6.50
CA ILE A 434 7.13 -23.57 -7.38
C ILE A 434 7.69 -22.32 -6.73
N VAL A 435 8.75 -22.51 -5.96
CA VAL A 435 9.43 -21.45 -5.21
C VAL A 435 10.93 -21.45 -5.50
N GLY A 436 11.46 -20.27 -5.79
CA GLY A 436 12.90 -19.99 -5.90
C GLY A 436 13.33 -19.01 -4.82
N VAL A 437 14.49 -19.25 -4.20
CA VAL A 437 15.12 -18.37 -3.21
C VAL A 437 16.58 -18.12 -3.58
N GLY A 438 17.13 -16.98 -3.19
CA GLY A 438 18.50 -16.58 -3.48
C GLY A 438 18.93 -15.34 -2.69
N ASN A 439 20.25 -15.07 -2.64
CA ASN A 439 20.79 -13.91 -1.91
C ASN A 439 20.69 -12.62 -2.75
N THR A 440 20.51 -12.75 -4.06
CA THR A 440 20.30 -11.64 -5.00
C THR A 440 19.10 -11.92 -5.88
N MET A 441 18.47 -10.87 -6.41
CA MET A 441 17.30 -11.04 -7.29
C MET A 441 17.59 -11.90 -8.52
N ARG A 442 18.82 -11.84 -9.06
CA ARG A 442 19.26 -12.68 -10.19
C ARG A 442 19.32 -14.16 -9.79
N GLU A 443 19.96 -14.47 -8.66
CA GLU A 443 20.02 -15.85 -8.15
C GLU A 443 18.61 -16.41 -7.88
N THR A 444 17.74 -15.60 -7.29
CA THR A 444 16.34 -15.95 -7.05
C THR A 444 15.61 -16.24 -8.35
N LEU A 445 15.76 -15.40 -9.38
CA LEU A 445 15.16 -15.63 -10.69
C LEU A 445 15.66 -16.94 -11.32
N THR A 446 16.97 -17.18 -11.32
CA THR A 446 17.55 -18.42 -11.87
C THR A 446 17.03 -19.64 -11.12
N SER A 447 17.01 -19.58 -9.78
CA SER A 447 16.45 -20.63 -8.91
C SER A 447 14.98 -20.91 -9.22
N PHE A 448 14.17 -19.86 -9.35
CA PHE A 448 12.76 -19.93 -9.68
C PHE A 448 12.51 -20.53 -11.07
N LYS A 449 13.20 -20.04 -12.11
CA LYS A 449 13.11 -20.57 -13.49
C LYS A 449 13.45 -22.05 -13.55
N ASN A 450 14.47 -22.49 -12.81
CA ASN A 450 14.86 -23.91 -12.76
C ASN A 450 13.75 -24.79 -12.22
N VAL A 451 13.14 -24.41 -11.09
CA VAL A 451 12.02 -25.15 -10.50
C VAL A 451 10.80 -25.11 -11.43
N TYR A 452 10.48 -23.94 -11.98
CA TYR A 452 9.34 -23.76 -12.89
C TYR A 452 9.46 -24.66 -14.13
N ASN A 453 10.61 -24.66 -14.80
CA ASN A 453 10.87 -25.49 -15.97
C ASN A 453 10.86 -26.99 -15.65
N MET A 454 11.31 -27.40 -14.48
CA MET A 454 11.23 -28.80 -14.03
C MET A 454 9.78 -29.24 -13.79
N SER A 455 8.93 -28.36 -13.27
CA SER A 455 7.51 -28.62 -13.06
C SER A 455 6.73 -28.61 -14.38
N ASP A 456 6.97 -27.66 -15.27
CA ASP A 456 6.26 -27.56 -16.56
C ASP A 456 6.62 -28.72 -17.50
N ASN A 457 7.89 -29.15 -17.52
CA ASN A 457 8.33 -30.35 -18.26
C ASN A 457 7.66 -31.65 -17.76
N LYS A 458 7.17 -31.70 -16.51
CA LYS A 458 6.40 -32.85 -15.99
C LYS A 458 4.93 -32.83 -16.40
N ILE A 459 4.38 -31.65 -16.70
CA ILE A 459 2.95 -31.45 -16.94
C ILE A 459 2.65 -31.41 -18.44
N ASN A 460 3.53 -30.84 -19.27
CA ASN A 460 3.31 -30.78 -20.71
C ASN A 460 4.65 -30.69 -21.49
N PRO A 461 5.25 -31.81 -21.91
CA PRO A 461 6.54 -31.81 -22.63
C PRO A 461 6.51 -31.09 -24.01
N ASN A 462 5.32 -30.66 -24.46
CA ASN A 462 5.10 -29.90 -25.69
C ASN A 462 4.63 -28.45 -25.43
N SER A 463 4.69 -27.92 -24.19
CA SER A 463 4.40 -26.50 -23.95
C SER A 463 5.46 -25.66 -24.68
N VAL A 464 5.00 -24.94 -25.71
CA VAL A 464 5.83 -24.01 -26.47
C VAL A 464 6.14 -22.83 -25.54
N SER A 465 7.20 -22.95 -24.73
CA SER A 465 7.89 -21.76 -24.25
C SER A 465 8.30 -20.96 -25.50
N ASN A 466 8.20 -19.64 -25.46
CA ASN A 466 8.71 -18.74 -26.49
C ASN A 466 10.26 -18.75 -26.48
N LYS A 467 10.85 -19.95 -26.52
CA LYS A 467 12.28 -20.19 -26.66
C LYS A 467 12.67 -19.82 -28.07
N LYS A 468 13.46 -18.76 -28.17
CA LYS A 468 14.12 -18.39 -29.41
C LYS A 468 15.42 -19.17 -29.50
N SER A 469 15.64 -19.85 -30.63
CA SER A 469 16.91 -20.48 -30.93
C SER A 469 17.66 -19.64 -31.95
N VAL A 470 18.91 -19.30 -31.66
CA VAL A 470 19.76 -18.46 -32.52
C VAL A 470 21.08 -19.19 -32.75
N LYS A 471 21.49 -19.26 -34.02
CA LYS A 471 22.86 -19.59 -34.41
C LYS A 471 23.62 -18.30 -34.65
N SER A 472 24.72 -18.09 -33.94
CA SER A 472 25.53 -16.88 -34.07
C SER A 472 26.97 -17.16 -33.66
N VAL A 473 27.84 -16.15 -33.76
CA VAL A 473 29.26 -16.24 -33.41
C VAL A 473 29.51 -15.51 -32.10
N VAL A 474 30.26 -16.13 -31.18
CA VAL A 474 30.65 -15.51 -29.91
C VAL A 474 31.63 -14.38 -30.19
N THR A 475 31.29 -13.17 -29.75
CA THR A 475 32.12 -11.96 -29.91
C THR A 475 32.87 -11.59 -28.64
N ARG A 476 32.39 -12.06 -27.49
CA ARG A 476 33.03 -11.88 -26.18
C ARG A 476 32.56 -12.99 -25.25
N ILE A 477 33.44 -13.53 -24.42
CA ILE A 477 33.09 -14.47 -23.35
C ILE A 477 34.01 -14.23 -22.16
N GLN A 478 33.46 -14.27 -20.95
CA GLN A 478 34.17 -14.12 -19.68
C GLN A 478 33.52 -15.00 -18.62
N ASN A 479 34.33 -15.48 -17.67
CA ASN A 479 33.85 -16.20 -16.50
C ASN A 479 33.73 -15.25 -15.30
N ASP A 480 32.71 -15.46 -14.49
CA ASP A 480 32.52 -14.82 -13.19
C ASP A 480 32.11 -15.89 -12.17
N VAL A 481 32.83 -15.97 -11.05
CA VAL A 481 32.58 -16.95 -9.99
C VAL A 481 31.79 -16.27 -8.87
N LYS A 482 30.53 -16.68 -8.69
CA LYS A 482 29.65 -16.18 -7.62
C LYS A 482 29.24 -17.32 -6.72
N ASN A 483 29.48 -17.18 -5.42
CA ASN A 483 29.07 -18.15 -4.40
C ASN A 483 29.51 -19.60 -4.71
N GLY A 484 30.74 -19.75 -5.23
CA GLY A 484 31.31 -21.06 -5.59
C GLY A 484 30.84 -21.62 -6.94
N ASN A 485 29.89 -20.98 -7.61
CA ASN A 485 29.41 -21.37 -8.93
C ASN A 485 30.06 -20.52 -10.04
N SER A 486 30.48 -21.17 -11.12
CA SER A 486 31.02 -20.51 -12.31
C SER A 486 29.92 -20.15 -13.30
N PHE A 487 29.80 -18.86 -13.62
CA PHE A 487 28.90 -18.33 -14.64
C PHE A 487 29.71 -17.79 -15.81
N TYR A 488 29.31 -18.12 -17.02
CA TYR A 488 29.94 -17.68 -18.26
C TYR A 488 29.05 -16.64 -18.93
N TYR A 489 29.51 -15.40 -18.96
CA TYR A 489 28.84 -14.28 -19.62
C TYR A 489 29.43 -14.09 -21.00
N PHE A 490 28.58 -14.01 -22.03
CA PHE A 490 29.03 -13.88 -23.40
C PHE A 490 28.10 -13.01 -24.26
N LYS A 491 28.66 -12.45 -25.33
CA LYS A 491 27.92 -11.75 -26.38
C LYS A 491 28.04 -12.51 -27.68
N VAL A 492 27.01 -12.43 -28.51
CA VAL A 492 27.01 -12.97 -29.88
C VAL A 492 26.84 -11.83 -30.88
N LYS A 493 27.18 -12.08 -32.15
CA LYS A 493 27.18 -11.03 -33.19
C LYS A 493 25.76 -10.49 -33.48
N ASP A 494 24.77 -11.36 -33.46
CA ASP A 494 23.42 -11.07 -34.00
C ASP A 494 22.40 -10.72 -32.91
N TYR A 495 22.84 -10.48 -31.67
CA TYR A 495 21.98 -10.12 -30.55
C TYR A 495 22.65 -9.10 -29.61
N PRO A 496 21.96 -8.01 -29.21
CA PRO A 496 22.58 -6.95 -28.41
C PRO A 496 22.77 -7.32 -26.93
N ASN A 497 21.95 -8.22 -26.41
CA ASN A 497 21.94 -8.63 -25.00
C ASN A 497 23.20 -9.41 -24.60
N ILE A 498 23.49 -9.43 -23.30
CA ILE A 498 24.50 -10.32 -22.72
C ILE A 498 23.82 -11.65 -22.40
N PHE A 499 24.43 -12.77 -22.74
CA PHE A 499 23.95 -14.09 -22.37
C PHE A 499 24.74 -14.63 -21.19
N VAL A 500 24.09 -15.39 -20.32
CA VAL A 500 24.75 -16.08 -19.21
C VAL A 500 24.33 -17.55 -19.16
N GLY A 501 25.30 -18.42 -18.90
CA GLY A 501 25.06 -19.85 -18.66
C GLY A 501 26.07 -20.42 -17.68
N SER A 502 25.82 -21.63 -17.20
CA SER A 502 26.75 -22.38 -16.35
C SER A 502 27.08 -23.74 -16.98
N SER A 503 28.11 -24.41 -16.48
CA SER A 503 28.46 -25.76 -16.91
C SER A 503 27.34 -26.78 -16.71
N GLN A 504 26.37 -26.51 -15.83
CA GLN A 504 25.19 -27.35 -15.66
C GLN A 504 24.27 -27.33 -16.89
N ILE A 505 24.24 -26.22 -17.63
CA ILE A 505 23.48 -26.11 -18.89
C ILE A 505 24.25 -26.78 -20.03
N SER A 506 25.56 -26.55 -20.10
CA SER A 506 26.41 -27.17 -21.11
C SER A 506 27.88 -27.20 -20.68
N ASN A 507 28.48 -28.37 -20.73
CA ASN A 507 29.92 -28.57 -20.48
C ASN A 507 30.82 -27.91 -21.55
N GLN A 508 30.24 -27.37 -22.62
CA GLN A 508 30.98 -26.69 -23.70
C GLN A 508 31.23 -25.21 -23.39
N LEU A 509 30.48 -24.60 -22.47
CA LEU A 509 30.66 -23.19 -22.07
C LEU A 509 32.08 -22.86 -21.57
N PRO A 510 32.70 -23.67 -20.67
CA PRO A 510 34.05 -23.40 -20.16
C PRO A 510 35.16 -23.39 -21.22
N VAL A 511 34.94 -24.09 -22.34
CA VAL A 511 35.94 -24.30 -23.39
C VAL A 511 35.63 -23.53 -24.67
N THR A 512 34.57 -22.72 -24.67
CA THR A 512 34.21 -21.87 -25.82
C THR A 512 35.07 -20.62 -25.86
N ILE A 513 35.53 -20.24 -27.05
CA ILE A 513 36.35 -19.05 -27.27
C ILE A 513 35.66 -18.04 -28.20
N VAL A 514 36.19 -16.81 -28.23
CA VAL A 514 35.74 -15.77 -29.18
C VAL A 514 36.00 -16.25 -30.61
N GLY A 515 34.99 -16.15 -31.47
CA GLY A 515 35.03 -16.63 -32.85
C GLY A 515 34.32 -17.96 -33.09
N ASP A 516 33.98 -18.70 -32.03
CA ASP A 516 33.24 -19.96 -32.16
C ASP A 516 31.78 -19.71 -32.58
N SER A 517 31.26 -20.59 -33.44
CA SER A 517 29.85 -20.62 -33.82
C SER A 517 29.07 -21.43 -32.80
N VAL A 518 28.04 -20.80 -32.22
CA VAL A 518 27.21 -21.39 -31.18
C VAL A 518 25.75 -21.39 -31.59
N LYS A 519 25.02 -22.38 -31.12
CA LYS A 519 23.56 -22.43 -31.13
C LYS A 519 23.09 -22.30 -29.68
N ILE A 520 22.36 -21.23 -29.41
CA ILE A 520 21.80 -20.95 -28.09
C ILE A 520 20.29 -20.97 -28.16
N SER A 521 19.64 -21.43 -27.09
CA SER A 521 18.19 -21.29 -26.91
C SER A 521 17.93 -20.56 -25.60
N PHE A 522 17.06 -19.57 -25.63
CA PHE A 522 16.73 -18.72 -24.48
C PHE A 522 15.29 -18.25 -24.56
N ASP A 523 14.69 -17.95 -23.41
CA ASP A 523 13.39 -17.31 -23.36
C ASP A 523 13.55 -15.83 -23.77
N VAL A 524 12.68 -15.32 -24.65
CA VAL A 524 12.70 -13.90 -25.00
C VAL A 524 12.21 -13.10 -23.79
N ASP A 525 13.12 -12.36 -23.15
CA ASP A 525 12.83 -11.50 -22.00
C ASP A 525 13.25 -10.04 -22.27
N MET A 526 12.94 -9.15 -21.31
CA MET A 526 13.30 -7.73 -21.36
C MET A 526 14.59 -7.44 -20.57
N GLU A 527 15.35 -8.47 -20.20
CA GLU A 527 16.54 -8.32 -19.38
C GLU A 527 17.76 -7.90 -20.22
N GLU A 528 18.65 -7.10 -19.65
CA GLU A 528 19.94 -6.81 -20.29
C GLU A 528 20.82 -8.07 -20.37
N VAL A 529 20.68 -8.94 -19.36
CA VAL A 529 21.37 -10.24 -19.25
C VAL A 529 20.35 -11.38 -19.31
N ILE A 530 20.47 -12.25 -20.31
CA ILE A 530 19.55 -13.35 -20.59
C ILE A 530 20.17 -14.70 -20.22
N ASP A 531 19.45 -15.51 -19.44
CA ASP A 531 19.87 -16.88 -19.14
C ASP A 531 19.65 -17.78 -20.36
N VAL A 532 20.68 -18.52 -20.79
CA VAL A 532 20.49 -19.54 -21.82
C VAL A 532 19.91 -20.81 -21.23
N SER A 533 18.89 -21.35 -21.88
CA SER A 533 18.28 -22.65 -21.56
C SER A 533 19.01 -23.82 -22.24
N SER A 534 19.68 -23.56 -23.36
CA SER A 534 20.57 -24.53 -24.01
C SER A 534 21.75 -23.82 -24.64
N PHE A 535 22.91 -24.48 -24.65
CA PHE A 535 24.12 -23.97 -25.29
C PHE A 535 24.86 -25.11 -26.00
N GLU A 536 25.12 -24.91 -27.28
CA GLU A 536 25.84 -25.83 -28.14
C GLU A 536 26.90 -25.05 -28.94
N ASN A 537 28.16 -25.43 -28.83
CA ASN A 537 29.27 -24.93 -29.63
C ASN A 537 29.48 -25.88 -30.81
N ILE A 538 29.11 -25.41 -31.99
CA ILE A 538 29.09 -26.18 -33.24
C ILE A 538 30.51 -26.52 -33.68
N ASN A 539 31.48 -25.67 -33.35
CA ASN A 539 32.89 -25.89 -33.67
C ASN A 539 33.46 -27.09 -32.90
N LEU A 540 32.96 -27.36 -31.69
CA LEU A 540 33.42 -28.48 -30.87
C LEU A 540 32.81 -29.83 -31.31
N GLU A 541 31.58 -29.84 -31.85
CA GLU A 541 30.99 -31.06 -32.45
C GLU A 541 31.78 -31.59 -33.64
N ALA A 542 32.31 -30.70 -34.50
CA ALA A 542 33.07 -31.09 -35.68
C ALA A 542 34.33 -31.91 -35.31
N SER A 543 34.86 -31.74 -34.10
CA SER A 543 36.02 -32.47 -33.60
C SER A 543 35.68 -33.90 -33.09
N MET A 544 34.42 -34.18 -32.79
CA MET A 544 33.98 -35.50 -32.28
C MET A 544 33.44 -36.43 -33.38
N LYS A 545 32.94 -35.90 -34.51
CA LYS A 545 32.49 -36.70 -35.66
C LYS A 545 33.64 -37.13 -36.60
N SER A 546 34.87 -36.70 -36.33
CA SER A 546 36.05 -37.06 -37.12
C SER A 546 36.89 -38.19 -36.50
N LYS A 547 36.28 -39.09 -35.71
CA LYS A 547 36.93 -40.30 -35.19
C LYS A 547 36.20 -41.55 -35.64
#